data_AF-A0A6I4TUB1-F1
#
_entry.id   AF-A0A6I4TUB1-F1
#
_cell.length_a   1.000
_cell.length_b   1.000
_cell.length_c   1.000
_cell.angle_alpha   90.00
_cell.angle_beta   90.00
_cell.angle_gamma   90.00
#
_symmetry.space_group_name_H-M   'P 1'
#
loop_
_entity.id
_entity.type
_entity.pdbx_description
1 polymer ?
#
loop_
_entity_poly.entity_id
_entity_poly.type
_entity_poly.pdbx_seq_one_letter_code
_entity_poly.pdbx_strand_id
1 'polypeptide(L)'
;MARLGNIRTFIVPIGTNDQTYNLAYASYEKSMLAWIDEVGRVASRGADILWVCAPENGRDPATFPLRMAEFTKRAKAVALAKNIALLDMQPLFGTAYADYGFGGTDRELITADLLHPNDAGGAVYRQAIRNALTHRS
;
A
#
# COMPACT_ATOMS: atom_id res chain seq x y z
N MET A 1 26.34 0.02 -13.55
CA MET A 1 25.04 0.08 -12.84
C MET A 1 25.30 0.54 -11.41
N ALA A 2 24.61 1.60 -10.98
CA ALA A 2 24.73 2.11 -9.61
C ALA A 2 24.12 1.10 -8.64
N ARG A 3 24.87 0.72 -7.59
CA ARG A 3 24.32 -0.04 -6.45
C ARG A 3 23.68 0.96 -5.50
N LEU A 4 22.46 0.67 -5.06
CA LEU A 4 21.76 1.49 -4.06
C LEU A 4 22.33 1.24 -2.66
N GLY A 5 23.58 1.70 -2.41
CA GLY A 5 24.21 1.69 -1.08
C GLY A 5 24.03 0.41 -0.25
N ASN A 6 24.03 0.55 1.08
CA ASN A 6 23.71 -0.51 2.04
C ASN A 6 22.23 -0.44 2.45
N ILE A 7 21.30 -0.35 1.50
CA ILE A 7 19.87 -0.44 1.82
C ILE A 7 19.54 -1.91 2.13
N ARG A 8 18.96 -2.13 3.33
CA ARG A 8 18.57 -3.45 3.83
C ARG A 8 17.07 -3.68 3.87
N THR A 9 16.26 -2.62 3.79
CA THR A 9 14.80 -2.74 3.84
C THR A 9 14.19 -1.68 2.94
N PHE A 10 13.25 -2.08 2.10
CA PHE A 10 12.41 -1.19 1.31
C PHE A 10 10.98 -1.25 1.83
N ILE A 11 10.37 -0.08 2.02
CA ILE A 11 8.97 0.06 2.42
C ILE A 11 8.26 0.79 1.28
N VAL A 12 7.26 0.15 0.68
CA VAL A 12 6.67 0.60 -0.60
C VAL A 12 5.17 0.85 -0.45
N PRO A 13 4.75 2.07 -0.06
CA PRO A 13 3.34 2.45 -0.02
C PRO A 13 2.91 3.04 -1.36
N ILE A 14 2.35 2.21 -2.24
CA ILE A 14 1.82 2.63 -3.55
C ILE A 14 0.46 1.98 -3.84
N GLY A 15 -0.27 2.49 -4.84
CA GLY A 15 -1.54 1.92 -5.31
C GLY A 15 -2.67 2.94 -5.49
N THR A 16 -2.73 3.99 -4.67
CA THR A 16 -3.82 4.99 -4.75
C THR A 16 -3.84 5.72 -6.09
N ASN A 17 -2.67 6.08 -6.63
CA ASN A 17 -2.59 6.74 -7.93
C ASN A 17 -2.81 5.77 -9.09
N ASP A 18 -2.63 4.48 -8.89
CA ASP A 18 -2.90 3.45 -9.90
C ASP A 18 -4.40 3.33 -10.21
N GLN A 19 -5.29 3.82 -9.34
CA GLN A 19 -6.72 3.95 -9.63
C GLN A 19 -7.06 5.02 -10.68
N THR A 20 -6.21 6.05 -10.84
CA THR A 20 -6.45 7.21 -11.73
C THR A 20 -5.87 7.05 -13.13
N TYR A 21 -4.82 6.26 -13.29
CA TYR A 21 -4.29 5.98 -14.61
C TYR A 21 -5.20 4.94 -15.28
N ASN A 22 -5.33 4.97 -16.62
CA ASN A 22 -6.01 3.95 -17.44
C ASN A 22 -5.30 2.57 -17.37
N LEU A 23 -4.86 2.16 -16.19
CA LEU A 23 -4.15 0.94 -15.89
C LEU A 23 -5.18 -0.12 -15.51
N ALA A 24 -5.06 -1.31 -16.08
CA ALA A 24 -5.79 -2.45 -15.55
C ALA A 24 -5.16 -2.90 -14.22
N TYR A 25 -5.91 -3.62 -13.39
CA TYR A 25 -5.33 -4.27 -12.20
C TYR A 25 -4.11 -5.16 -12.54
N ALA A 26 -4.11 -5.77 -13.73
CA ALA A 26 -2.98 -6.55 -14.23
C ALA A 26 -1.72 -5.70 -14.47
N SER A 27 -1.88 -4.42 -14.82
CA SER A 27 -0.75 -3.51 -14.99
C SER A 27 -0.07 -3.21 -13.65
N TYR A 28 -0.84 -3.00 -12.58
CA TYR A 28 -0.29 -2.85 -11.22
C TYR A 28 0.50 -4.09 -10.78
N GLU A 29 -0.06 -5.28 -11.00
CA GLU A 29 0.60 -6.55 -10.69
C GLU A 29 1.92 -6.71 -11.45
N LYS A 30 1.91 -6.41 -12.75
CA LYS A 30 3.11 -6.42 -13.59
C LYS A 30 4.17 -5.42 -13.10
N SER A 31 3.75 -4.21 -12.73
CA SER A 31 4.64 -3.18 -12.20
C SER A 31 5.26 -3.59 -10.86
N MET A 32 4.48 -4.20 -9.97
CA MET A 32 4.97 -4.74 -8.70
C MET A 32 6.03 -5.83 -8.92
N LEU A 33 5.77 -6.78 -9.82
CA LEU A 33 6.72 -7.84 -10.18
C LEU A 33 8.03 -7.26 -10.73
N ALA A 34 7.93 -6.33 -11.69
CA ALA A 34 9.09 -5.69 -12.29
C ALA A 34 9.91 -4.90 -11.25
N TRP A 35 9.25 -4.24 -10.30
CA TRP A 35 9.91 -3.50 -9.24
C TRP A 35 10.65 -4.42 -8.27
N ILE A 36 10.03 -5.53 -7.86
CA ILE A 36 10.66 -6.54 -6.98
C ILE A 36 11.89 -7.15 -7.66
N ASP A 37 11.77 -7.52 -8.93
CA ASP A 37 12.86 -8.12 -9.69
C ASP A 37 14.03 -7.13 -9.85
N GLU A 38 13.74 -5.85 -10.09
CA GLU A 38 14.75 -4.79 -10.16
C GLU A 38 15.45 -4.58 -8.81
N VAL A 39 14.71 -4.53 -7.71
CA VAL A 39 15.31 -4.43 -6.36
C VAL A 39 16.23 -5.60 -6.07
N GLY A 40 15.81 -6.83 -6.40
CA GLY A 40 16.67 -8.01 -6.27
C GLY A 40 17.97 -7.92 -7.08
N ARG A 41 17.98 -7.13 -8.16
CA ARG A 41 19.13 -6.91 -9.03
C ARG A 41 20.06 -5.80 -8.54
N VAL A 42 19.53 -4.72 -7.95
CA VAL A 42 20.29 -3.50 -7.61
C VAL A 42 20.61 -3.34 -6.12
N ALA A 43 19.84 -3.98 -5.24
CA ALA A 43 20.03 -3.85 -3.80
C ALA A 43 21.18 -4.73 -3.29
N SER A 44 21.57 -4.48 -2.03
CA SER A 44 22.46 -5.39 -1.32
C SER A 44 21.81 -6.78 -1.21
N ARG A 45 22.61 -7.85 -1.33
CA ARG A 45 22.10 -9.22 -1.14
C ARG A 45 21.43 -9.31 0.24
N GLY A 46 20.16 -9.70 0.25
CA GLY A 46 19.37 -9.85 1.48
C GLY A 46 18.60 -8.59 1.91
N ALA A 47 18.29 -7.66 1.01
CA ALA A 47 17.35 -6.59 1.33
C ALA A 47 15.90 -7.12 1.44
N ASP A 48 15.23 -6.76 2.53
CA ASP A 48 13.82 -7.07 2.77
C ASP A 48 12.90 -6.09 2.04
N ILE A 49 11.72 -6.55 1.64
CA ILE A 49 10.68 -5.71 1.02
C ILE A 49 9.40 -5.83 1.86
N LEU A 50 8.89 -4.69 2.29
CA LEU A 50 7.56 -4.52 2.87
C LEU A 50 6.69 -3.75 1.87
N TRP A 51 5.75 -4.44 1.24
CA TRP A 51 4.76 -3.82 0.37
C TRP A 51 3.57 -3.34 1.20
N VAL A 52 3.20 -2.06 1.09
CA VAL A 52 2.11 -1.48 1.89
C VAL A 52 0.93 -1.16 0.99
N CYS A 53 -0.18 -1.87 1.20
CA CYS A 53 -1.43 -1.66 0.48
C CYS A 53 -2.25 -0.57 1.17
N ALA A 54 -2.60 0.48 0.44
CA ALA A 54 -3.45 1.55 0.94
C ALA A 54 -4.92 1.07 1.12
N PRO A 55 -5.66 1.63 2.09
CA PRO A 55 -7.08 1.33 2.28
C PRO A 55 -7.91 1.96 1.15
N GLU A 56 -9.17 1.58 1.05
CA GLU A 56 -10.14 2.20 0.15
C GLU A 56 -10.28 3.70 0.45
N ASN A 57 -10.58 4.49 -0.58
CA ASN A 57 -10.72 5.92 -0.48
C ASN A 57 -12.07 6.38 -1.05
N GLY A 58 -12.40 7.65 -0.85
CA GLY A 58 -13.69 8.20 -1.23
C GLY A 58 -13.75 8.69 -2.67
N ARG A 59 -12.85 8.23 -3.55
CA ARG A 59 -12.93 8.56 -4.98
C ARG A 59 -14.26 8.09 -5.56
N ASP A 60 -14.84 8.94 -6.40
CA ASP A 60 -16.06 8.61 -7.12
C ASP A 60 -15.83 7.40 -8.04
N PRO A 61 -16.55 6.29 -7.83
CA PRO A 61 -16.36 5.09 -8.62
C PRO A 61 -16.86 5.17 -10.06
N ALA A 62 -17.71 6.13 -10.39
CA ALA A 62 -18.08 6.38 -11.78
C ALA A 62 -16.87 6.91 -12.58
N THR A 63 -15.99 7.67 -11.91
CA THR A 63 -14.77 8.22 -12.49
C THR A 63 -13.56 7.29 -12.31
N PHE A 64 -13.45 6.63 -11.15
CA PHE A 64 -12.32 5.78 -10.76
C PHE A 64 -12.80 4.37 -10.37
N PRO A 65 -13.04 3.49 -11.36
CA PRO A 65 -13.71 2.21 -11.11
C PRO A 65 -12.81 1.17 -10.41
N LEU A 66 -11.49 1.40 -10.37
CA LEU A 66 -10.55 0.48 -9.75
C LEU A 66 -10.57 0.62 -8.23
N ARG A 67 -10.71 -0.50 -7.53
CA ARG A 67 -10.86 -0.57 -6.08
C ARG A 67 -9.58 -1.01 -5.41
N MET A 68 -9.27 -0.39 -4.27
CA MET A 68 -8.07 -0.74 -3.50
C MET A 68 -8.11 -2.18 -3.00
N ALA A 69 -9.30 -2.73 -2.74
CA ALA A 69 -9.47 -4.13 -2.35
C ALA A 69 -8.93 -5.11 -3.42
N GLU A 70 -9.18 -4.86 -4.71
CA GLU A 70 -8.70 -5.73 -5.80
C GLU A 70 -7.20 -5.57 -6.03
N PHE A 71 -6.65 -4.35 -5.90
CA PHE A 71 -5.20 -4.15 -5.88
C PHE A 71 -4.55 -4.94 -4.73
N THR A 72 -5.12 -4.87 -3.53
CA THR A 72 -4.63 -5.57 -2.34
C THR A 72 -4.68 -7.08 -2.52
N LYS A 73 -5.76 -7.63 -3.09
CA LYS A 73 -5.88 -9.05 -3.39
C LYS A 73 -4.77 -9.54 -4.32
N ARG A 74 -4.45 -8.78 -5.37
CA ARG A 74 -3.36 -9.10 -6.29
C ARG A 74 -1.98 -8.95 -5.65
N ALA A 75 -1.77 -7.88 -4.88
CA ALA A 75 -0.54 -7.68 -4.13
C ALA A 75 -0.27 -8.83 -3.16
N LYS A 76 -1.30 -9.36 -2.47
CA LYS A 76 -1.20 -10.55 -1.60
C LYS A 76 -0.72 -11.78 -2.37
N ALA A 77 -1.25 -12.03 -3.57
CA ALA A 77 -0.81 -13.14 -4.40
C ALA A 77 0.65 -12.99 -4.84
N VAL A 78 1.07 -11.79 -5.27
CA VAL A 78 2.46 -11.52 -5.65
C VAL A 78 3.39 -11.63 -4.44
N ALA A 79 3.01 -11.07 -3.29
CA ALA A 79 3.81 -11.09 -2.08
C ALA A 79 4.09 -12.53 -1.62
N LEU A 80 3.07 -13.39 -1.65
CA LEU A 80 3.23 -14.82 -1.37
C LEU A 80 4.16 -15.49 -2.39
N ALA A 81 3.97 -15.25 -3.69
CA ALA A 81 4.78 -15.88 -4.74
C ALA A 81 6.25 -15.42 -4.73
N LYS A 82 6.53 -14.18 -4.34
CA LYS A 82 7.86 -13.59 -4.28
C LYS A 82 8.50 -13.65 -2.89
N ASN A 83 7.80 -14.21 -1.91
CA ASN A 83 8.23 -14.30 -0.52
C ASN A 83 8.67 -12.94 0.06
N ILE A 84 7.82 -11.92 -0.10
CA ILE A 84 8.01 -10.58 0.50
C ILE A 84 6.92 -10.29 1.53
N ALA A 85 7.19 -9.38 2.46
CA ALA A 85 6.20 -8.96 3.44
C ALA A 85 5.15 -8.03 2.81
N LEU A 86 3.91 -8.12 3.29
CA LEU A 86 2.82 -7.24 2.89
C LEU A 86 2.06 -6.73 4.11
N LEU A 87 1.77 -5.43 4.13
CA LEU A 87 0.94 -4.77 5.13
C LEU A 87 -0.34 -4.24 4.47
N ASP A 88 -1.47 -4.80 4.86
CA ASP A 88 -2.80 -4.36 4.44
C ASP A 88 -3.33 -3.32 5.44
N MET A 89 -3.51 -2.09 4.99
CA MET A 89 -3.96 -1.00 5.84
C MET A 89 -5.47 -0.95 6.03
N GLN A 90 -6.27 -1.64 5.20
CA GLN A 90 -7.73 -1.60 5.27
C GLN A 90 -8.24 -1.94 6.67
N PRO A 91 -7.90 -3.09 7.27
CA PRO A 91 -8.44 -3.47 8.59
C PRO A 91 -8.01 -2.54 9.73
N LEU A 92 -6.94 -1.77 9.54
CA LEU A 92 -6.43 -0.82 10.54
C LEU A 92 -7.18 0.51 10.50
N PHE A 93 -7.73 0.86 9.34
CA PHE A 93 -8.58 2.02 9.12
C PHE A 93 -10.04 1.69 9.47
N GLY A 94 -10.58 0.61 8.92
CA GLY A 94 -11.95 0.14 9.14
C GLY A 94 -12.36 -0.93 8.12
N THR A 95 -13.58 -1.43 8.22
CA THR A 95 -14.08 -2.43 7.26
C THR A 95 -14.38 -1.80 5.90
N ALA A 96 -14.89 -0.57 5.89
CA ALA A 96 -15.21 0.19 4.67
C ALA A 96 -14.88 1.68 4.83
N TYR A 97 -14.81 2.41 3.71
CA TYR A 97 -14.55 3.85 3.71
C TYR A 97 -15.50 4.64 4.62
N ALA A 98 -16.76 4.21 4.76
CA ALA A 98 -17.75 4.84 5.64
C ALA A 98 -17.38 4.79 7.13
N ASP A 99 -16.44 3.93 7.55
CA ASP A 99 -16.02 3.82 8.95
C ASP A 99 -14.99 4.90 9.33
N TYR A 100 -14.28 5.45 8.34
CA TYR A 100 -13.12 6.33 8.57
C TYR A 100 -12.98 7.51 7.60
N GLY A 101 -13.89 7.63 6.65
CA GLY A 101 -13.89 8.68 5.64
C GLY A 101 -14.14 10.05 6.24
N PHE A 102 -13.90 11.08 5.41
CA PHE A 102 -14.23 12.45 5.75
C PHE A 102 -15.75 12.66 5.85
N GLY A 103 -16.20 13.42 6.85
CA GLY A 103 -17.58 13.93 6.90
C GLY A 103 -18.52 13.17 7.85
N GLY A 104 -18.12 12.98 9.11
CA GLY A 104 -19.03 12.53 10.18
C GLY A 104 -18.90 11.06 10.57
N THR A 105 -17.73 10.46 10.35
CA THR A 105 -17.40 9.13 10.88
C THR A 105 -16.87 9.23 12.30
N ASP A 106 -17.07 8.18 13.12
CA ASP A 106 -16.55 8.13 14.50
C ASP A 106 -15.01 8.20 14.54
N ARG A 107 -14.36 7.91 13.42
CA ARG A 107 -12.91 7.87 13.28
C ARG A 107 -12.46 8.45 11.95
N GLU A 108 -12.64 9.76 11.78
CA GLU A 108 -12.18 10.44 10.56
C GLU A 108 -10.65 10.32 10.41
N LEU A 109 -10.20 9.55 9.42
CA LEU A 109 -8.78 9.31 9.10
C LEU A 109 -8.36 9.88 7.74
N ILE A 110 -9.31 10.40 6.96
CA ILE A 110 -9.10 10.91 5.60
C ILE A 110 -9.49 12.39 5.54
N THR A 111 -8.76 13.19 4.76
CA THR A 111 -9.01 14.62 4.55
C THR A 111 -10.21 14.87 3.64
N ALA A 112 -10.64 16.13 3.58
CA ALA A 112 -11.78 16.58 2.76
C ALA A 112 -11.64 16.31 1.25
N ASP A 113 -10.42 16.04 0.78
CA ASP A 113 -10.17 15.66 -0.61
C ASP A 113 -10.52 14.19 -0.91
N LEU A 114 -10.93 13.41 0.10
CA LEU A 114 -11.35 12.02 0.00
C LEU A 114 -10.23 11.02 -0.32
N LEU A 115 -8.97 11.46 -0.36
CA LEU A 115 -7.81 10.63 -0.72
C LEU A 115 -6.76 10.54 0.39
N HIS A 116 -6.33 11.68 0.91
CA HIS A 116 -5.14 11.72 1.75
C HIS A 116 -5.48 11.42 3.21
N PRO A 117 -4.63 10.68 3.94
CA PRO A 117 -4.80 10.55 5.38
C PRO A 117 -4.63 11.91 6.06
N ASN A 118 -5.49 12.21 7.03
CA ASN A 118 -5.24 13.30 7.97
C ASN A 118 -4.17 12.88 9.01
N ASP A 119 -3.89 13.72 10.01
CA ASP A 119 -2.86 13.42 11.01
C ASP A 119 -3.11 12.11 11.79
N ALA A 120 -4.37 11.81 12.09
CA ALA A 120 -4.77 10.56 12.75
C ALA A 120 -4.59 9.35 11.82
N GLY A 121 -5.00 9.45 10.56
CA GLY A 121 -4.75 8.41 9.55
C GLY A 121 -3.26 8.17 9.33
N GLY A 122 -2.47 9.24 9.27
CA GLY A 122 -1.01 9.17 9.22
C GLY A 122 -0.41 8.49 10.45
N ALA A 123 -0.99 8.70 11.64
CA ALA A 123 -0.55 8.01 12.86
C ALA A 123 -0.81 6.49 12.78
N VAL A 124 -1.94 6.07 12.21
CA VAL A 124 -2.24 4.65 11.95
C VAL A 124 -1.17 4.03 11.03
N TYR A 125 -0.82 4.69 9.92
CA TYR A 125 0.28 4.24 9.04
C TYR A 125 1.60 4.09 9.78
N ARG A 126 2.00 5.12 10.55
CA ARG A 126 3.26 5.08 11.30
C ARG A 126 3.29 3.94 12.31
N GLN A 127 2.19 3.72 13.04
CA GLN A 127 2.11 2.65 14.03
C GLN A 127 2.13 1.27 13.37
N ALA A 128 1.39 1.10 12.27
CA ALA A 128 1.33 -0.16 11.53
C ALA A 128 2.69 -0.57 10.98
N ILE A 129 3.39 0.38 10.34
CA ILE A 129 4.74 0.14 9.80
C ILE A 129 5.72 -0.14 10.94
N ARG A 130 5.68 0.63 12.04
CA ARG A 130 6.52 0.37 13.22
C ARG A 130 6.28 -1.04 13.76
N ASN A 131 5.02 -1.46 13.89
CA ASN A 131 4.68 -2.80 14.35
C ASN A 131 5.23 -3.85 13.37
N ALA A 132 5.01 -3.72 12.07
CA ALA A 132 5.52 -4.66 11.07
C ALA A 132 7.06 -4.83 11.11
N LEU A 133 7.80 -3.78 11.49
CA LEU A 133 9.26 -3.81 11.55
C LEU A 133 9.82 -4.24 12.91
N THR A 134 9.03 -4.16 13.98
CA THR A 134 9.50 -4.40 15.35
C THR A 134 8.83 -5.55 16.07
N HIS A 135 7.68 -6.04 15.59
CA HIS A 135 7.05 -7.21 16.15
C HIS A 135 7.85 -8.45 15.77
N ARG A 136 8.40 -9.09 16.79
CA ARG A 136 8.93 -10.45 16.68
C ARG A 136 7.77 -11.40 16.97
N SER A 137 7.42 -12.22 15.99
CA SER A 137 6.58 -13.40 16.17
C SER A 137 7.24 -14.40 17.11
#